data_AF-A0A1G7BR94-F1
#
_entry.id   AF-A0A1G7BR94-F1
#
_cell.length_a   1.000
_cell.length_b   1.000
_cell.length_c   1.000
_cell.angle_alpha   90.00
_cell.angle_beta   90.00
_cell.angle_gamma   90.00
#
_symmetry.space_group_name_H-M   'P 1'
#
loop_
_entity.id
_entity.type
_entity.pdbx_description
1 polymer ?
#
loop_
_entity_poly.entity_id
_entity_poly.type
_entity_poly.pdbx_seq_one_letter_code
_entity_poly.pdbx_strand_id
1 'polypeptide(L)'
;MLEELDGGIDAVAGMLARYDATADRWDLPATGSFWDAVDIAHRSGRRGAGRTIAVIDGGFDTGVPRLAAQELVWPTEALGRGHGTVVALLTLAVAPRARLLLYPTRVDGRVDEGRVAQALADAVVRGVDMINLSLGDAIPLEATFDFQAFFDPDALWPGMGHDDRLFWSNQRLSQLEYRHWLRLPHSPLTEAAATVVAAGIPLICAAGNRTNHLAVPAVCPDALAVSFIAEIRTVDDAVELAQGGPPTFTSAAFHDVALVQPPDVLGSSFATPLVTGLVALMEDVGDLDAFRDMARLGGMASELFVTRDQADMAPDPRRDSVIADLYQRALDTWPHAEELGPCPACAFFALPTLTDAGLHALNHSHLGRAQTLLRRAFLTNPRSPYAAANLAVATMRQADELDRREARGDVLRLLDEAVTLLQRAVELRPDHPPYRARLDEARHALQNPDGWQMMP
;
A
#
# COMPACT_ATOMS: atom_id res chain seq x y z
N MET A 1 15.98 2.70 -22.39
CA MET A 1 15.38 3.79 -23.19
C MET A 1 14.22 4.22 -22.35
N LEU A 2 14.34 5.34 -21.65
CA LEU A 2 13.34 5.74 -20.67
C LEU A 2 12.00 5.95 -21.37
N GLU A 3 10.98 5.33 -20.81
CA GLU A 3 9.62 5.45 -21.28
C GLU A 3 8.77 6.05 -20.17
N GLU A 4 7.79 6.86 -20.56
CA GLU A 4 6.60 7.01 -19.73
C GLU A 4 5.99 5.60 -19.65
N LEU A 5 6.20 4.91 -18.53
CA LEU A 5 5.80 3.53 -18.31
C LEU A 5 4.36 3.37 -18.83
N ASP A 6 4.16 2.55 -19.86
CA ASP A 6 3.00 2.44 -20.79
C ASP A 6 1.57 2.71 -20.24
N GLY A 7 1.28 3.93 -19.77
CA GLY A 7 -0.09 4.43 -19.62
C GLY A 7 -0.66 4.94 -20.94
N GLY A 8 0.22 5.25 -21.90
CA GLY A 8 -0.14 5.84 -23.18
C GLY A 8 -0.64 7.29 -23.07
N ILE A 9 -0.55 8.01 -24.19
CA ILE A 9 -1.08 9.38 -24.33
C ILE A 9 -2.59 9.41 -23.98
N ASP A 10 -3.31 8.31 -24.24
CA ASP A 10 -4.74 8.19 -23.99
C ASP A 10 -5.09 8.18 -22.50
N ALA A 11 -4.31 7.51 -21.62
CA ALA A 11 -4.58 7.55 -20.19
C ALA A 11 -4.30 8.95 -19.59
N VAL A 12 -3.25 9.63 -20.08
CA VAL A 12 -2.95 11.01 -19.68
C VAL A 12 -4.10 11.95 -20.08
N ALA A 13 -4.58 11.85 -21.31
CA ALA A 13 -5.71 12.64 -21.78
C ALA A 13 -6.99 12.35 -20.98
N GLY A 14 -7.26 11.08 -20.70
CA GLY A 14 -8.39 10.65 -19.85
C GLY A 14 -8.31 11.22 -18.43
N MET A 15 -7.12 11.22 -17.84
CA MET A 15 -6.90 11.84 -16.52
C MET A 15 -7.09 13.35 -16.57
N LEU A 16 -6.46 14.07 -17.51
CA LEU A 16 -6.61 15.53 -17.61
C LEU A 16 -8.06 15.95 -17.84
N ALA A 17 -8.86 15.17 -18.57
CA ALA A 17 -10.28 15.42 -18.75
C ALA A 17 -11.09 15.36 -17.44
N ARG A 18 -10.57 14.69 -16.40
CA ARG A 18 -11.17 14.61 -15.06
C ARG A 18 -10.71 15.73 -14.13
N TYR A 19 -9.80 16.62 -14.55
CA TYR A 19 -9.37 17.74 -13.73
C TYR A 19 -10.06 19.04 -14.16
N ASP A 20 -10.83 19.63 -13.25
CA ASP A 20 -11.44 20.94 -13.43
C ASP A 20 -10.45 22.02 -12.99
N ALA A 21 -9.69 22.55 -13.94
CA ALA A 21 -8.68 23.58 -13.69
C ALA A 21 -9.26 24.90 -13.17
N THR A 22 -10.57 25.15 -13.36
CA THR A 22 -11.23 26.36 -12.85
C THR A 22 -11.57 26.21 -11.37
N ALA A 23 -12.05 25.03 -10.98
CA ALA A 23 -12.41 24.72 -9.60
C ALA A 23 -11.26 24.11 -8.78
N ASP A 24 -10.10 23.84 -9.39
CA ASP A 24 -8.94 23.18 -8.79
C ASP A 24 -9.32 21.86 -8.10
N ARG A 25 -10.04 20.99 -8.83
CA ARG A 25 -10.53 19.71 -8.28
C ARG A 25 -10.51 18.58 -9.30
N TRP A 26 -10.37 17.38 -8.77
CA TRP A 26 -10.50 16.14 -9.52
C TRP A 26 -11.94 15.62 -9.46
N ASP A 27 -12.43 15.14 -10.60
CA ASP A 27 -13.58 14.26 -10.71
C ASP A 27 -13.10 12.80 -10.62
N LEU A 28 -12.63 12.43 -9.43
CA LEU A 28 -12.20 11.07 -9.08
C LEU A 28 -12.84 10.68 -7.74
N PRO A 29 -13.29 9.43 -7.58
CA PRO A 29 -13.85 8.97 -6.32
C PRO A 29 -12.77 8.97 -5.23
N ALA A 30 -12.96 9.81 -4.20
CA ALA A 30 -12.12 9.87 -3.02
C ALA A 30 -12.58 8.86 -1.95
N THR A 31 -12.54 7.58 -2.29
CA THR A 31 -13.07 6.49 -1.44
C THR A 31 -12.03 5.41 -1.14
N GLY A 32 -12.16 4.74 0.00
CA GLY A 32 -11.29 3.64 0.40
C GLY A 32 -10.21 4.05 1.42
N SER A 33 -9.43 3.06 1.87
CA SER A 33 -8.47 3.21 2.98
C SER A 33 -7.43 4.31 2.75
N PHE A 34 -6.96 4.48 1.51
CA PHE A 34 -6.06 5.57 1.14
C PHE A 34 -6.69 6.94 1.42
N TRP A 35 -7.91 7.18 0.95
CA TRP A 35 -8.56 8.48 1.15
C TRP A 35 -9.04 8.70 2.59
N ASP A 36 -9.35 7.63 3.33
CA ASP A 36 -9.54 7.73 4.78
C ASP A 36 -8.26 8.19 5.49
N ALA A 37 -7.08 7.67 5.09
CA ALA A 37 -5.80 8.14 5.61
C ALA A 37 -5.54 9.63 5.30
N VAL A 38 -5.85 10.07 4.07
CA VAL A 38 -5.76 11.49 3.69
C VAL A 38 -6.71 12.36 4.52
N ASP A 39 -7.95 11.92 4.74
CA ASP A 39 -8.93 12.62 5.58
C ASP A 39 -8.45 12.73 7.04
N ILE A 40 -7.91 11.65 7.61
CA ILE A 40 -7.30 11.66 8.96
C ILE A 40 -6.17 12.71 9.04
N ALA A 41 -5.28 12.75 8.04
CA ALA A 41 -4.22 13.76 7.97
C ALA A 41 -4.80 15.18 7.89
N HIS A 42 -5.76 15.42 7.00
CA HIS A 42 -6.32 16.76 6.80
C HIS A 42 -7.10 17.28 8.02
N ARG A 43 -7.81 16.41 8.73
CA ARG A 43 -8.50 16.74 9.99
C ARG A 43 -7.53 17.02 11.14
N SER A 44 -6.36 16.39 11.13
CA SER A 44 -5.24 16.72 12.04
C SER A 44 -4.44 17.95 11.59
N GLY A 45 -4.89 18.67 10.55
CA GLY A 45 -4.26 19.89 10.06
C GLY A 45 -3.05 19.66 9.13
N ARG A 46 -2.67 18.40 8.90
CA ARG A 46 -1.56 18.02 8.02
C ARG A 46 -2.04 18.10 6.58
N ARG A 47 -1.46 19.05 5.84
CA ARG A 47 -1.78 19.33 4.43
C ARG A 47 -0.52 19.49 3.57
N GLY A 48 0.65 19.09 4.08
CA GLY A 48 1.95 19.22 3.41
C GLY A 48 2.63 20.58 3.57
N ALA A 49 2.11 21.47 4.44
CA ALA A 49 2.73 22.78 4.66
C ALA A 49 4.17 22.63 5.18
N GLY A 50 5.11 23.34 4.57
CA GLY A 50 6.53 23.25 4.91
C GLY A 50 7.30 22.12 4.22
N ARG A 51 6.62 21.21 3.49
CA ARG A 51 7.26 20.16 2.69
C ARG A 51 7.59 20.66 1.29
N THR A 52 8.79 20.34 0.81
CA THR A 52 9.23 20.51 -0.57
C THR A 52 9.34 19.15 -1.24
N ILE A 53 8.67 18.97 -2.38
CA ILE A 53 8.66 17.73 -3.16
C ILE A 53 9.28 18.02 -4.53
N ALA A 54 10.29 17.25 -4.94
CA ALA A 54 10.73 17.24 -6.33
C ALA A 54 9.82 16.32 -7.15
N VAL A 55 9.20 16.84 -8.20
CA VAL A 55 8.46 16.05 -9.19
C VAL A 55 9.27 16.02 -10.47
N ILE A 56 9.83 14.85 -10.77
CA ILE A 56 10.72 14.64 -11.92
C ILE A 56 9.93 13.87 -12.98
N ASP A 57 9.60 14.54 -14.08
CA ASP A 57 8.71 13.99 -15.10
C ASP A 57 8.98 14.60 -16.50
N GLY A 58 8.31 14.12 -17.55
CA GLY A 58 8.58 14.52 -18.93
C GLY A 58 8.36 16.02 -19.21
N GLY A 59 7.39 16.65 -18.57
CA GLY A 59 7.13 18.08 -18.66
C GLY A 59 5.84 18.52 -17.97
N PHE A 60 5.64 19.84 -17.86
CA PHE A 60 4.54 20.41 -17.05
C PHE A 60 3.85 21.59 -17.74
N ASP A 61 2.52 21.61 -17.71
CA ASP A 61 1.74 22.75 -18.18
C ASP A 61 1.55 23.78 -17.07
N THR A 62 2.45 24.78 -17.04
CA THR A 62 2.35 25.93 -16.12
C THR A 62 1.25 26.92 -16.52
N GLY A 63 0.49 26.67 -17.60
CA GLY A 63 -0.75 27.38 -17.89
C GLY A 63 -1.87 27.03 -16.89
N VAL A 64 -1.78 25.88 -16.23
CA VAL A 64 -2.69 25.50 -15.13
C VAL A 64 -2.37 26.38 -13.91
N PRO A 65 -3.33 27.17 -13.38
CA PRO A 65 -3.06 28.13 -12.30
C PRO A 65 -2.40 27.50 -11.07
N ARG A 66 -2.79 26.26 -10.75
CA ARG A 66 -2.26 25.50 -9.63
C ARG A 66 -0.76 25.20 -9.77
N LEU A 67 -0.30 24.91 -10.99
CA LEU A 67 1.10 24.62 -11.30
C LEU A 67 1.90 25.89 -11.57
N ALA A 68 1.27 26.97 -12.05
CA ALA A 68 1.90 28.28 -12.21
C ALA A 68 2.47 28.84 -10.90
N ALA A 69 1.90 28.43 -9.76
CA ALA A 69 2.37 28.80 -8.43
C ALA A 69 3.57 27.97 -7.93
N GLN A 70 3.99 26.94 -8.67
CA GLN A 70 5.10 26.06 -8.32
C GLN A 70 6.38 26.47 -9.03
N GLU A 71 7.53 25.98 -8.55
CA GLU A 71 8.83 26.32 -9.13
C GLU A 71 9.14 25.37 -10.30
N LEU A 72 9.15 25.91 -11.52
CA LEU A 72 9.64 25.19 -12.69
C LEU A 72 11.17 25.36 -12.79
N VAL A 73 11.92 24.28 -12.55
CA VAL A 73 13.38 24.35 -12.40
C VAL A 73 14.08 24.58 -13.74
N TRP A 74 13.54 24.00 -14.81
CA TRP A 74 14.03 24.18 -16.17
C TRP A 74 12.90 24.44 -17.16
N PRO A 75 13.16 25.03 -18.33
CA PRO A 75 12.15 25.17 -19.37
C PRO A 75 11.55 23.81 -19.77
N THR A 76 10.24 23.77 -19.98
CA THR A 76 9.53 22.59 -20.47
C THR A 76 9.28 22.72 -21.99
N GLU A 77 9.54 21.65 -22.73
CA GLU A 77 9.18 21.56 -24.15
C GLU A 77 7.65 21.58 -24.36
N ALA A 78 7.17 22.03 -25.52
CA ALA A 78 5.73 22.08 -25.78
C ALA A 78 5.08 20.68 -25.84
N LEU A 79 5.83 19.70 -26.36
CA LEU A 79 5.39 18.31 -26.47
C LEU A 79 5.56 17.57 -25.13
N GLY A 80 4.59 16.75 -24.75
CA GLY A 80 4.74 15.84 -23.60
C GLY A 80 4.53 16.48 -22.23
N ARG A 81 3.83 17.62 -22.13
CA ARG A 81 3.50 18.28 -20.85
C ARG A 81 2.43 17.56 -20.02
N GLY A 82 1.68 16.64 -20.63
CA GLY A 82 0.49 16.07 -20.01
C GLY A 82 0.79 15.20 -18.79
N HIS A 83 1.74 14.28 -18.92
CA HIS A 83 2.01 13.28 -17.88
C HIS A 83 2.47 13.94 -16.56
N GLY A 84 3.53 14.75 -16.60
CA GLY A 84 4.01 15.49 -15.42
C GLY A 84 2.98 16.45 -14.84
N THR A 85 2.09 17.02 -15.65
CA THR A 85 0.96 17.84 -15.18
C THR A 85 0.01 17.02 -14.31
N VAL A 86 -0.42 15.84 -14.78
CA VAL A 86 -1.30 14.93 -13.99
C VAL A 86 -0.62 14.54 -12.70
N VAL A 87 0.66 14.12 -12.77
CA VAL A 87 1.44 13.69 -11.61
C VAL A 87 1.52 14.81 -10.56
N ALA A 88 1.92 16.02 -10.95
CA ALA A 88 2.02 17.15 -10.02
C ALA A 88 0.66 17.53 -9.41
N LEU A 89 -0.42 17.50 -10.19
CA LEU A 89 -1.77 17.82 -9.71
C LEU A 89 -2.34 16.75 -8.76
N LEU A 90 -2.02 15.46 -8.97
CA LEU A 90 -2.38 14.39 -8.04
C LEU A 90 -1.62 14.53 -6.71
N THR A 91 -0.32 14.85 -6.75
CA THR A 91 0.47 15.15 -5.54
C THR A 91 -0.18 16.27 -4.74
N LEU A 92 -0.59 17.36 -5.40
CA LEU A 92 -1.24 18.51 -4.76
C LEU A 92 -2.68 18.24 -4.32
N ALA A 93 -3.37 17.25 -4.89
CA ALA A 93 -4.69 16.85 -4.41
C ALA A 93 -4.61 16.26 -2.99
N VAL A 94 -3.52 15.53 -2.71
CA VAL A 94 -3.28 14.91 -1.40
C VAL A 94 -2.59 15.87 -0.44
N ALA A 95 -1.53 16.56 -0.89
CA ALA A 95 -0.74 17.51 -0.10
C ALA A 95 -0.90 18.96 -0.63
N PRO A 96 -2.06 19.61 -0.42
CA PRO A 96 -2.39 20.87 -1.06
C PRO A 96 -1.60 22.09 -0.58
N ARG A 97 -0.73 21.96 0.42
CA ARG A 97 0.15 23.02 0.90
C ARG A 97 1.63 22.68 0.73
N ALA A 98 1.96 21.56 0.08
CA ALA A 98 3.33 21.26 -0.30
C ALA A 98 3.81 22.21 -1.39
N ARG A 99 5.12 22.50 -1.38
CA ARG A 99 5.82 23.19 -2.45
C ARG A 99 6.37 22.17 -3.42
N LEU A 100 6.08 22.31 -4.71
CA LEU A 100 6.66 21.45 -5.75
C LEU A 100 7.83 22.14 -6.45
N LEU A 101 8.90 21.38 -6.67
CA LEU A 101 9.92 21.65 -7.67
C LEU A 101 9.64 20.77 -8.89
N LEU A 102 9.33 21.38 -10.02
CA LEU A 102 8.97 20.69 -11.25
C LEU A 102 10.23 20.57 -12.14
N TYR A 103 10.66 19.34 -12.40
CA TYR A 103 11.87 19.02 -13.18
C TYR A 103 11.51 18.34 -14.51
N PRO A 104 11.44 19.10 -15.62
CA PRO A 104 11.19 18.53 -16.94
C PRO A 104 12.38 17.72 -17.43
N THR A 105 12.14 16.50 -17.88
CA THR A 105 13.21 15.59 -18.31
C THR A 105 13.25 15.36 -19.82
N ARG A 106 12.30 15.92 -20.57
CA ARG A 106 12.32 15.80 -22.04
C ARG A 106 13.36 16.71 -22.68
N VAL A 107 14.11 16.11 -23.61
CA VAL A 107 15.02 16.77 -24.55
C VAL A 107 14.75 16.20 -25.93
N ASP A 108 14.54 17.07 -26.92
CA ASP A 108 14.22 16.70 -28.31
C ASP A 108 13.01 15.74 -28.41
N GLY A 109 11.98 16.00 -27.59
CA GLY A 109 10.73 15.26 -27.60
C GLY A 109 10.80 13.85 -26.98
N ARG A 110 11.87 13.51 -26.26
CA ARG A 110 12.03 12.21 -25.55
C ARG A 110 12.52 12.42 -24.13
N VAL A 111 12.15 11.52 -23.22
CA VAL A 111 12.71 11.52 -21.85
C VAL A 111 14.21 11.21 -21.93
N ASP A 112 15.03 12.09 -21.35
CA ASP A 112 16.48 11.97 -21.35
C ASP A 112 17.01 11.49 -19.99
N GLU A 113 17.76 10.38 -19.98
CA GLU A 113 18.27 9.76 -18.75
C GLU A 113 19.27 10.66 -18.03
N GLY A 114 20.14 11.35 -18.78
CA GLY A 114 21.09 12.32 -18.21
C GLY A 114 20.36 13.47 -17.50
N ARG A 115 19.24 13.93 -18.07
CA ARG A 115 18.38 14.96 -17.50
C ARG A 115 17.67 14.49 -16.23
N VAL A 116 17.21 13.25 -16.18
CA VAL A 116 16.68 12.64 -14.94
C VAL A 116 17.75 12.58 -13.86
N ALA A 117 18.95 12.08 -14.18
CA ALA A 117 20.06 12.01 -13.24
C ALA A 117 20.47 13.40 -12.71
N GLN A 118 20.50 14.41 -13.59
CA GLN A 118 20.74 15.80 -13.21
C GLN A 118 19.65 16.34 -12.28
N ALA A 119 18.38 15.98 -12.49
CA ALA A 119 17.26 16.41 -11.66
C ALA A 119 17.37 15.84 -10.26
N LEU A 120 17.70 14.54 -10.15
CA LEU A 120 17.93 13.86 -8.88
C LEU A 120 19.07 14.52 -8.10
N ALA A 121 20.21 14.80 -8.77
CA ALA A 121 21.35 15.46 -8.13
C ALA A 121 21.02 16.89 -7.67
N ASP A 122 20.33 17.69 -8.48
CA ASP A 122 19.91 19.05 -8.12
C ASP A 122 18.90 19.05 -6.96
N ALA A 123 17.96 18.09 -6.93
CA ALA A 123 17.02 17.92 -5.84
C ALA A 123 17.72 17.63 -4.50
N VAL A 124 18.75 16.77 -4.51
CA VAL A 124 19.60 16.52 -3.33
C VAL A 124 20.28 17.81 -2.86
N VAL A 125 20.91 18.56 -3.78
CA VAL A 125 21.61 19.81 -3.45
C VAL A 125 20.65 20.85 -2.86
N ARG A 126 19.40 20.89 -3.31
CA ARG A 126 18.36 21.78 -2.80
C ARG A 126 17.74 21.34 -1.49
N GLY A 127 18.05 20.14 -1.00
CA GLY A 127 17.53 19.61 0.25
C GLY A 127 16.01 19.44 0.24
N VAL A 128 15.47 18.84 -0.83
CA VAL A 128 14.03 18.51 -0.86
C VAL A 128 13.69 17.45 0.19
N ASP A 129 12.46 17.44 0.68
CA ASP A 129 12.01 16.45 1.67
C ASP A 129 11.78 15.07 1.06
N MET A 130 11.44 15.00 -0.23
CA MET A 130 11.15 13.76 -0.96
C MET A 130 11.11 13.99 -2.47
N ILE A 131 11.20 12.89 -3.22
CA ILE A 131 11.18 12.87 -4.68
C ILE A 131 10.06 11.95 -5.18
N ASN A 132 9.22 12.46 -6.06
CA ASN A 132 8.33 11.66 -6.91
C ASN A 132 9.00 11.45 -8.27
N LEU A 133 9.19 10.18 -8.63
CA LEU A 133 9.66 9.79 -9.95
C LEU A 133 8.68 8.80 -10.59
N SER A 134 7.73 9.34 -11.35
CA SER A 134 6.71 8.57 -12.07
C SER A 134 7.18 8.12 -13.47
N LEU A 135 8.49 7.97 -13.63
CA LEU A 135 9.18 7.57 -14.86
C LEU A 135 10.18 6.46 -14.51
N GLY A 136 10.55 5.64 -15.50
CA GLY A 136 11.59 4.66 -15.29
C GLY A 136 11.99 3.91 -16.55
N ASP A 137 13.06 3.15 -16.43
CA ASP A 137 13.52 2.22 -17.46
C ASP A 137 12.97 0.84 -17.16
N ALA A 138 12.29 0.23 -18.12
CA ALA A 138 11.83 -1.14 -18.02
C ALA A 138 12.97 -2.08 -18.42
N ILE A 139 13.39 -2.95 -17.50
CA ILE A 139 14.42 -3.95 -17.73
C ILE A 139 13.75 -5.34 -17.73
N PRO A 140 14.00 -6.18 -18.75
CA PRO A 140 13.50 -7.56 -18.75
C PRO A 140 13.96 -8.29 -17.49
N LEU A 141 13.02 -8.97 -16.84
CA LEU A 141 13.26 -9.69 -15.59
C LEU A 141 14.40 -10.72 -15.74
N GLU A 142 14.43 -11.44 -16.86
CA GLU A 142 15.46 -12.42 -17.23
C GLU A 142 16.87 -11.83 -17.37
N ALA A 143 17.00 -10.53 -17.62
CA ALA A 143 18.30 -9.85 -17.74
C ALA A 143 18.87 -9.42 -16.38
N THR A 144 18.02 -9.37 -15.34
CA THR A 144 18.38 -8.87 -13.99
C THR A 144 18.58 -9.97 -12.96
N PHE A 145 17.92 -11.12 -13.17
CA PHE A 145 17.99 -12.27 -12.30
C PHE A 145 18.83 -13.38 -12.92
N ASP A 146 19.72 -13.94 -12.12
CA ASP A 146 20.14 -15.33 -12.31
C ASP A 146 19.08 -16.24 -11.66
N PHE A 147 17.90 -16.34 -12.29
CA PHE A 147 16.78 -17.15 -11.77
C PHE A 147 17.18 -18.62 -11.55
N GLN A 148 18.10 -19.14 -12.36
CA GLN A 148 18.65 -20.49 -12.21
C GLN A 148 19.47 -20.63 -10.93
N ALA A 149 20.31 -19.66 -10.56
CA ALA A 149 21.04 -19.69 -9.29
C ALA A 149 20.15 -19.44 -8.07
N PHE A 150 19.08 -18.63 -8.20
CA PHE A 150 18.16 -18.33 -7.10
C PHE A 150 17.26 -19.53 -6.73
N PHE A 151 16.81 -20.28 -7.74
CA PHE A 151 15.97 -21.46 -7.59
C PHE A 151 16.73 -22.78 -7.82
N ASP A 152 18.06 -22.79 -7.79
CA ASP A 152 18.86 -23.98 -8.12
C ASP A 152 18.33 -25.21 -7.34
N PRO A 153 17.72 -26.21 -8.02
CA PRO A 153 17.16 -27.38 -7.36
C PRO A 153 18.24 -28.26 -6.73
N ASP A 154 19.51 -28.12 -7.10
CA ASP A 154 20.63 -28.85 -6.49
C ASP A 154 21.19 -28.14 -5.24
N ALA A 155 20.74 -26.92 -4.95
CA ALA A 155 21.04 -26.18 -3.72
C ALA A 155 20.09 -26.52 -2.56
N LEU A 156 19.34 -27.62 -2.65
CA LEU A 156 18.65 -28.21 -1.51
C LEU A 156 19.70 -28.69 -0.49
N TRP A 157 19.71 -28.13 0.72
CA TRP A 157 20.51 -28.69 1.83
C TRP A 157 20.28 -30.21 1.95
N PRO A 158 21.31 -31.00 2.31
CA PRO A 158 21.19 -32.44 2.50
C PRO A 158 20.05 -32.78 3.45
N GLY A 159 19.04 -33.52 2.97
CA GLY A 159 17.87 -33.95 3.74
C GLY A 159 16.55 -33.25 3.39
N MET A 160 16.55 -32.27 2.47
CA MET A 160 15.32 -31.63 2.00
C MET A 160 14.63 -32.37 0.85
N GLY A 161 13.29 -32.39 0.88
CA GLY A 161 12.45 -32.86 -0.22
C GLY A 161 12.05 -31.73 -1.18
N HIS A 162 11.51 -32.09 -2.35
CA HIS A 162 11.05 -31.13 -3.35
C HIS A 162 9.89 -30.24 -2.83
N ASP A 163 9.07 -30.76 -1.92
CA ASP A 163 7.92 -30.04 -1.33
C ASP A 163 8.36 -28.92 -0.37
N ASP A 164 9.61 -28.97 0.13
CA ASP A 164 10.17 -27.95 1.03
C ASP A 164 10.60 -26.69 0.27
N ARG A 165 10.70 -26.76 -1.06
CA ARG A 165 11.22 -25.69 -1.92
C ARG A 165 10.40 -24.41 -1.86
N LEU A 166 9.07 -24.52 -1.83
CA LEU A 166 8.14 -23.37 -1.70
C LEU A 166 8.31 -22.71 -0.33
N PHE A 167 8.36 -23.52 0.74
CA PHE A 167 8.60 -23.05 2.10
C PHE A 167 9.91 -22.26 2.21
N TRP A 168 11.02 -22.81 1.69
CA TRP A 168 12.33 -22.16 1.76
C TRP A 168 12.46 -20.95 0.84
N SER A 169 11.81 -20.96 -0.31
CA SER A 169 11.78 -19.77 -1.20
C SER A 169 11.04 -18.63 -0.50
N ASN A 170 9.90 -18.90 0.14
CA ASN A 170 9.15 -17.91 0.90
C ASN A 170 9.91 -17.44 2.14
N GLN A 171 10.58 -18.36 2.85
CA GLN A 171 11.41 -18.00 4.00
C GLN A 171 12.65 -17.18 3.57
N ARG A 172 13.32 -17.50 2.46
CA ARG A 172 14.43 -16.69 1.93
C ARG A 172 13.97 -15.32 1.46
N LEU A 173 12.87 -15.25 0.71
CA LEU A 173 12.27 -13.98 0.27
C LEU A 173 11.83 -13.13 1.47
N SER A 174 11.38 -13.77 2.55
CA SER A 174 11.03 -13.05 3.77
C SER A 174 12.26 -12.49 4.49
N GLN A 175 13.39 -13.19 4.44
CA GLN A 175 14.60 -12.86 5.21
C GLN A 175 15.45 -11.79 4.54
N LEU A 176 15.25 -11.52 3.25
CA LEU A 176 16.14 -10.67 2.47
C LEU A 176 15.34 -9.73 1.58
N GLU A 177 15.71 -8.45 1.59
CA GLU A 177 15.24 -7.47 0.62
C GLU A 177 15.64 -7.98 -0.79
N TYR A 178 14.66 -8.25 -1.66
CA TYR A 178 14.91 -8.96 -2.92
C TYR A 178 15.76 -8.13 -3.89
N ARG A 179 15.74 -6.79 -3.78
CA ARG A 179 16.52 -5.90 -4.62
C ARG A 179 18.03 -6.05 -4.37
N HIS A 180 18.44 -6.48 -3.18
CA HIS A 180 19.85 -6.81 -2.89
C HIS A 180 20.38 -8.00 -3.72
N TRP A 181 19.50 -8.81 -4.30
CA TRP A 181 19.86 -9.95 -5.16
C TRP A 181 19.80 -9.63 -6.65
N LEU A 182 19.27 -8.45 -7.01
CA LEU A 182 19.17 -8.03 -8.39
C LEU A 182 20.53 -7.57 -8.90
N ARG A 183 20.93 -8.08 -10.07
CA ARG A 183 22.05 -7.51 -10.81
C ARG A 183 21.50 -6.37 -11.67
N LEU A 184 21.34 -5.21 -11.06
CA LEU A 184 20.91 -4.02 -11.78
C LEU A 184 22.00 -3.60 -12.78
N PRO A 185 21.63 -3.23 -14.02
CA PRO A 185 22.59 -2.68 -14.97
C PRO A 185 23.13 -1.37 -14.42
N HIS A 186 24.42 -1.12 -14.63
CA HIS A 186 25.00 0.17 -14.29
C HIS A 186 24.48 1.20 -15.30
N SER A 187 23.76 2.20 -14.81
CA SER A 187 23.23 3.31 -15.60
C SER A 187 23.28 4.62 -14.80
N PRO A 188 23.34 5.79 -15.48
CA PRO A 188 23.25 7.09 -14.81
C PRO A 188 22.06 7.19 -13.85
N LEU A 189 20.91 6.61 -14.22
CA LEU A 189 19.73 6.58 -13.36
C LEU A 189 19.93 5.76 -12.08
N THR A 190 20.54 4.57 -12.17
CA THR A 190 20.83 3.75 -10.98
C THR A 190 21.81 4.41 -10.02
N GLU A 191 22.85 5.07 -10.54
CA GLU A 191 23.85 5.79 -9.73
C GLU A 191 23.24 7.03 -9.06
N ALA A 192 22.39 7.77 -9.79
CA ALA A 192 21.70 8.93 -9.26
C ALA A 192 20.68 8.55 -8.18
N ALA A 193 19.92 7.46 -8.37
CA ALA A 193 19.00 6.94 -7.36
C ALA A 193 19.75 6.51 -6.09
N ALA A 194 20.87 5.80 -6.21
CA ALA A 194 21.70 5.43 -5.06
C ALA A 194 22.21 6.67 -4.29
N THR A 195 22.52 7.76 -5.00
CA THR A 195 22.95 9.02 -4.39
C THR A 195 21.82 9.70 -3.59
N VAL A 196 20.58 9.66 -4.11
CA VAL A 196 19.39 10.18 -3.41
C VAL A 196 19.14 9.39 -2.12
N VAL A 197 19.16 8.06 -2.22
CA VAL A 197 18.99 7.15 -1.08
C VAL A 197 20.08 7.38 -0.03
N ALA A 198 21.35 7.49 -0.45
CA ALA A 198 22.46 7.75 0.46
C ALA A 198 22.36 9.13 1.16
N ALA A 199 21.64 10.08 0.56
CA ALA A 199 21.34 11.37 1.17
C ALA A 199 20.16 11.32 2.17
N GLY A 200 19.53 10.15 2.35
CA GLY A 200 18.38 9.96 3.23
C GLY A 200 17.10 10.62 2.71
N ILE A 201 17.01 10.90 1.40
CA ILE A 201 15.84 11.50 0.79
C ILE A 201 14.94 10.38 0.25
N PRO A 202 13.67 10.28 0.70
CA PRO A 202 12.70 9.34 0.14
C PRO A 202 12.57 9.47 -1.37
N LEU A 203 12.78 8.35 -2.06
CA LEU A 203 12.59 8.22 -3.50
C LEU A 203 11.37 7.33 -3.76
N ILE A 204 10.26 7.94 -4.17
CA ILE A 204 8.99 7.26 -4.43
C ILE A 204 8.84 7.08 -5.95
N CYS A 205 8.70 5.83 -6.40
CA CYS A 205 8.78 5.45 -7.80
C CYS A 205 7.60 4.62 -8.28
N ALA A 206 7.25 4.80 -9.55
CA ALA A 206 6.29 3.94 -10.22
C ALA A 206 6.87 2.54 -10.44
N ALA A 207 6.13 1.50 -10.04
CA ALA A 207 6.56 0.10 -10.16
C ALA A 207 6.74 -0.38 -11.61
N GLY A 208 6.08 0.28 -12.58
CA GLY A 208 6.14 -0.08 -13.99
C GLY A 208 4.86 -0.73 -14.50
N ASN A 209 4.64 -0.60 -15.81
CA ASN A 209 3.40 -1.01 -16.48
C ASN A 209 3.65 -2.15 -17.49
N ARG A 210 4.64 -3.01 -17.21
CA ARG A 210 5.06 -4.10 -18.10
C ARG A 210 5.18 -5.41 -17.33
N THR A 211 4.52 -6.46 -17.82
CA THR A 211 4.70 -7.82 -17.32
C THR A 211 6.12 -8.29 -17.57
N ASN A 212 6.68 -9.09 -16.67
CA ASN A 212 8.03 -9.67 -16.78
C ASN A 212 9.14 -8.62 -16.92
N HIS A 213 8.91 -7.41 -16.42
CA HIS A 213 9.91 -6.36 -16.35
C HIS A 213 10.02 -5.82 -14.92
N LEU A 214 11.19 -5.27 -14.64
CA LEU A 214 11.48 -4.45 -13.46
C LEU A 214 11.60 -2.98 -13.91
N ALA A 215 11.14 -2.04 -13.10
CA ALA A 215 11.31 -0.62 -13.38
C ALA A 215 12.46 -0.04 -12.55
N VAL A 216 13.47 0.53 -13.21
CA VAL A 216 14.50 1.33 -12.55
C VAL A 216 14.05 2.81 -12.53
N PRO A 217 14.09 3.49 -11.37
CA PRO A 217 14.77 3.09 -10.14
C PRO A 217 13.86 2.49 -9.05
N ALA A 218 12.61 2.09 -9.34
CA ALA A 218 11.72 1.46 -8.35
C ALA A 218 12.30 0.18 -7.73
N VAL A 219 13.16 -0.53 -8.49
CA VAL A 219 13.89 -1.71 -8.00
C VAL A 219 15.27 -1.40 -7.42
N CYS A 220 15.66 -0.13 -7.31
CA CYS A 220 16.85 0.23 -6.55
C CYS A 220 16.60 0.02 -5.06
N PRO A 221 17.58 -0.49 -4.29
CA PRO A 221 17.47 -0.61 -2.84
C PRO A 221 16.99 0.72 -2.21
N ASP A 222 16.12 0.59 -1.23
CA ASP A 222 15.49 1.67 -0.47
C ASP A 222 14.60 2.67 -1.24
N ALA A 223 14.41 2.49 -2.55
CA ALA A 223 13.34 3.18 -3.27
C ALA A 223 11.97 2.57 -2.88
N LEU A 224 10.95 3.41 -2.74
CA LEU A 224 9.57 2.98 -2.51
C LEU A 224 8.86 2.77 -3.84
N ALA A 225 8.65 1.51 -4.22
CA ALA A 225 7.93 1.15 -5.43
C ALA A 225 6.41 1.12 -5.20
N VAL A 226 5.67 1.85 -6.02
CA VAL A 226 4.23 2.07 -5.88
C VAL A 226 3.49 1.57 -7.11
N SER A 227 2.37 0.85 -6.89
CA SER A 227 1.45 0.45 -7.97
C SER A 227 -0.03 0.61 -7.60
N PHE A 228 -0.90 0.20 -8.52
CA PHE A 228 -2.31 -0.04 -8.26
C PHE A 228 -2.60 -1.54 -8.18
N ILE A 229 -3.62 -1.90 -7.41
CA ILE A 229 -4.22 -3.23 -7.36
C ILE A 229 -5.72 -3.14 -7.58
N ALA A 230 -6.31 -4.22 -8.09
CA ALA A 230 -7.74 -4.44 -7.92
C ALA A 230 -7.97 -4.95 -6.49
N GLU A 231 -8.99 -4.47 -5.80
CA GLU A 231 -9.36 -5.04 -4.51
C GLU A 231 -10.41 -6.13 -4.72
N ILE A 232 -10.08 -7.36 -4.33
CA ILE A 232 -10.99 -8.48 -4.30
C ILE A 232 -11.39 -8.68 -2.84
N ARG A 233 -12.69 -8.71 -2.55
CA ARG A 233 -13.19 -8.93 -1.20
C ARG A 233 -14.02 -10.20 -1.15
N THR A 234 -13.71 -11.05 -0.19
CA THR A 234 -14.46 -12.27 0.09
C THR A 234 -14.95 -12.24 1.53
N VAL A 235 -16.12 -12.83 1.77
CA VAL A 235 -16.62 -13.07 3.12
C VAL A 235 -16.61 -14.57 3.32
N ASP A 236 -15.83 -15.03 4.28
CA ASP A 236 -15.69 -16.43 4.65
C ASP A 236 -15.72 -16.55 6.18
N ASP A 237 -16.44 -17.55 6.72
CA ASP A 237 -16.60 -17.78 8.17
C ASP A 237 -16.95 -16.49 8.97
N ALA A 238 -17.87 -15.70 8.41
CA ALA A 238 -18.31 -14.39 8.91
C ALA A 238 -17.23 -13.29 8.99
N VAL A 239 -16.02 -13.56 8.51
CA VAL A 239 -14.90 -12.63 8.41
C VAL A 239 -14.82 -12.07 6.99
N GLU A 240 -14.52 -10.79 6.87
CA GLU A 240 -14.20 -10.20 5.56
C GLU A 240 -12.69 -10.18 5.33
N LEU A 241 -12.27 -10.81 4.25
CA LEU A 241 -10.90 -10.83 3.75
C LEU A 241 -10.79 -9.87 2.56
N ALA A 242 -9.69 -9.11 2.52
CA ALA A 242 -9.30 -8.33 1.36
C ALA A 242 -8.08 -8.98 0.72
N GLN A 243 -8.13 -9.16 -0.60
CA GLN A 243 -7.05 -9.68 -1.41
C GLN A 243 -6.73 -8.68 -2.52
N GLY A 244 -5.44 -8.41 -2.73
CA GLY A 244 -4.98 -7.72 -3.92
C GLY A 244 -5.08 -8.62 -5.15
N GLY A 245 -5.79 -8.16 -6.16
CA GLY A 245 -5.82 -8.72 -7.50
C GLY A 245 -5.02 -7.87 -8.48
N PRO A 246 -4.73 -8.40 -9.69
CA PRO A 246 -4.09 -7.62 -10.73
C PRO A 246 -4.98 -6.41 -11.12
N PRO A 247 -4.40 -5.23 -11.35
CA PRO A 247 -5.16 -4.08 -11.84
C PRO A 247 -5.70 -4.34 -13.25
N THR A 248 -6.56 -3.46 -13.76
CA THR A 248 -7.16 -3.58 -15.10
C THR A 248 -6.19 -3.24 -16.25
N PHE A 249 -4.91 -3.02 -15.95
CA PHE A 249 -3.84 -2.75 -16.90
C PHE A 249 -2.63 -3.64 -16.60
N THR A 250 -1.72 -3.71 -17.55
CA THR A 250 -0.46 -4.45 -17.35
C THR A 250 0.40 -3.77 -16.30
N SER A 251 0.70 -4.43 -15.19
CA SER A 251 1.59 -3.92 -14.13
C SER A 251 2.80 -4.83 -13.98
N ALA A 252 3.94 -4.24 -13.58
CA ALA A 252 5.02 -5.02 -13.00
C ALA A 252 4.56 -5.66 -11.68
N ALA A 253 5.08 -6.84 -11.37
CA ALA A 253 4.72 -7.58 -10.17
C ALA A 253 5.35 -7.01 -8.90
N PHE A 254 6.50 -6.32 -9.04
CA PHE A 254 7.35 -5.91 -7.92
C PHE A 254 7.02 -4.49 -7.47
N HIS A 255 6.36 -4.38 -6.32
CA HIS A 255 6.04 -3.12 -5.64
C HIS A 255 6.02 -3.32 -4.12
N ASP A 256 6.28 -2.28 -3.34
CA ASP A 256 6.21 -2.35 -1.88
C ASP A 256 4.81 -2.01 -1.37
N VAL A 257 4.13 -1.08 -2.04
CA VAL A 257 2.79 -0.61 -1.67
C VAL A 257 1.90 -0.44 -2.88
N ALA A 258 0.61 -0.68 -2.69
CA ALA A 258 -0.38 -0.47 -3.73
C ALA A 258 -1.64 0.21 -3.23
N LEU A 259 -2.27 0.97 -4.12
CA LEU A 259 -3.57 1.60 -3.91
C LEU A 259 -4.64 0.80 -4.64
N VAL A 260 -5.86 0.82 -4.13
CA VAL A 260 -7.02 0.37 -4.90
C VAL A 260 -7.16 1.25 -6.13
N GLN A 261 -7.15 0.62 -7.31
CA GLN A 261 -7.23 1.31 -8.59
C GLN A 261 -8.57 2.06 -8.71
N PRO A 262 -8.56 3.39 -8.93
CA PRO A 262 -9.78 4.09 -9.29
C PRO A 262 -10.26 3.67 -10.69
N PRO A 263 -11.58 3.68 -10.97
CA PRO A 263 -12.12 3.29 -12.27
C PRO A 263 -11.45 4.04 -13.43
N ASP A 264 -11.02 3.29 -14.45
CA ASP A 264 -10.34 3.77 -15.67
C ASP A 264 -9.06 4.59 -15.46
N VAL A 265 -8.44 4.52 -14.28
CA VAL A 265 -7.10 5.11 -14.07
C VAL A 265 -6.06 4.05 -14.36
N LEU A 266 -5.29 4.24 -15.43
CA LEU A 266 -4.34 3.23 -15.95
C LEU A 266 -2.90 3.72 -15.74
N GLY A 267 -2.10 2.93 -15.02
CA GLY A 267 -0.66 3.17 -14.85
C GLY A 267 -0.22 3.48 -13.43
N SER A 268 0.83 2.79 -12.99
CA SER A 268 1.50 3.00 -11.68
C SER A 268 2.04 4.43 -11.50
N SER A 269 2.28 5.15 -12.60
CA SER A 269 2.70 6.55 -12.60
C SER A 269 1.68 7.50 -11.95
N PHE A 270 0.40 7.12 -11.88
CA PHE A 270 -0.65 7.89 -11.18
C PHE A 270 -0.90 7.43 -9.74
N ALA A 271 -0.42 6.25 -9.35
CA ALA A 271 -0.42 5.80 -7.95
C ALA A 271 0.71 6.47 -7.14
N THR A 272 1.88 6.59 -7.77
CA THR A 272 3.09 7.20 -7.22
C THR A 272 2.86 8.59 -6.60
N PRO A 273 2.28 9.58 -7.31
CA PRO A 273 2.05 10.93 -6.76
C PRO A 273 1.06 10.96 -5.60
N LEU A 274 0.09 10.02 -5.58
CA LEU A 274 -0.84 9.90 -4.46
C LEU A 274 -0.10 9.46 -3.19
N VAL A 275 0.79 8.47 -3.31
CA VAL A 275 1.63 8.03 -2.18
C VAL A 275 2.66 9.08 -1.80
N THR A 276 3.33 9.74 -2.75
CA THR A 276 4.23 10.87 -2.43
C THR A 276 3.48 11.95 -1.67
N GLY A 277 2.27 12.30 -2.11
CA GLY A 277 1.42 13.23 -1.40
C GLY A 277 1.12 12.77 0.03
N LEU A 278 0.79 11.49 0.25
CA LEU A 278 0.55 10.94 1.59
C LEU A 278 1.80 10.96 2.46
N VAL A 279 2.99 10.66 1.90
CA VAL A 279 4.27 10.77 2.61
C VAL A 279 4.53 12.21 3.06
N ALA A 280 4.18 13.20 2.24
CA ALA A 280 4.24 14.62 2.65
C ALA A 280 3.25 14.99 3.77
N LEU A 281 2.26 14.14 4.07
CA LEU A 281 1.35 14.28 5.20
C LEU A 281 1.83 13.54 6.46
N MET A 282 2.92 12.77 6.39
CA MET A 282 3.49 12.11 7.57
C MET A 282 4.04 13.14 8.57
N GLU A 283 3.93 12.81 9.85
CA GLU A 283 4.49 13.64 10.92
C GLU A 283 6.01 13.58 10.87
N ASP A 284 6.56 12.37 10.97
CA ASP A 284 7.96 12.09 10.66
C ASP A 284 8.06 11.30 9.35
N VAL A 285 8.86 11.82 8.41
CA VAL A 285 9.13 11.16 7.13
C VAL A 285 10.20 10.06 7.31
N GLY A 286 11.02 10.13 8.36
CA GLY A 286 12.00 9.10 8.71
C GLY A 286 11.37 7.74 9.04
N ASP A 287 10.07 7.72 9.39
CA ASP A 287 9.32 6.49 9.63
C ASP A 287 9.01 5.69 8.35
N LEU A 288 9.24 6.26 7.16
CA LEU A 288 8.82 5.66 5.90
C LEU A 288 9.45 4.30 5.65
N ASP A 289 10.74 4.12 5.95
CA ASP A 289 11.43 2.84 5.74
C ASP A 289 10.82 1.74 6.60
N ALA A 290 10.48 2.07 7.85
CA ALA A 290 9.85 1.15 8.78
C ALA A 290 8.43 0.75 8.33
N PHE A 291 7.67 1.70 7.79
CA PHE A 291 6.37 1.44 7.17
C PHE A 291 6.46 0.65 5.87
N ARG A 292 7.49 0.90 5.03
CA ARG A 292 7.76 0.13 3.82
C ARG A 292 8.02 -1.33 4.16
N ASP A 293 8.88 -1.60 5.13
CA ASP A 293 9.16 -2.97 5.56
C ASP A 293 7.94 -3.65 6.16
N MET A 294 7.15 -2.93 6.95
CA MET A 294 5.89 -3.44 7.48
C MET A 294 4.91 -3.84 6.36
N ALA A 295 4.73 -2.97 5.37
CA ALA A 295 3.82 -3.22 4.24
C ALA A 295 4.29 -4.39 3.37
N ARG A 296 5.60 -4.47 3.10
CA ARG A 296 6.21 -5.55 2.32
C ARG A 296 6.06 -6.90 3.03
N LEU A 297 6.50 -7.00 4.29
CA LEU A 297 6.44 -8.26 5.05
C LEU A 297 4.99 -8.68 5.32
N GLY A 298 4.11 -7.73 5.62
CA GLY A 298 2.68 -7.97 5.80
C GLY A 298 2.01 -8.44 4.52
N GLY A 299 2.27 -7.78 3.38
CA GLY A 299 1.73 -8.17 2.08
C GLY A 299 2.14 -9.59 1.67
N MET A 300 3.41 -9.96 1.90
CA MET A 300 3.89 -11.34 1.69
C MET A 300 3.15 -12.35 2.58
N ALA A 301 2.92 -12.02 3.85
CA ALA A 301 2.16 -12.87 4.76
C ALA A 301 0.71 -13.03 4.30
N SER A 302 0.06 -11.95 3.87
CA SER A 302 -1.32 -11.94 3.37
C SER A 302 -1.47 -12.77 2.09
N GLU A 303 -0.54 -12.66 1.14
CA GLU A 303 -0.55 -13.46 -0.07
C GLU A 303 -0.42 -14.97 0.25
N LEU A 304 0.48 -15.33 1.15
CA LEU A 304 0.63 -16.71 1.61
C LEU A 304 -0.57 -17.21 2.39
N PHE A 305 -1.23 -16.34 3.15
CA PHE A 305 -2.42 -16.65 3.93
C PHE A 305 -3.62 -16.92 3.02
N VAL A 306 -3.87 -16.07 2.03
CA VAL A 306 -5.02 -16.23 1.11
C VAL A 306 -4.84 -17.42 0.16
N THR A 307 -3.63 -17.65 -0.32
CA THR A 307 -3.35 -18.79 -1.22
C THR A 307 -3.15 -20.12 -0.47
N ARG A 308 -3.33 -20.14 0.85
CA ARG A 308 -3.28 -21.36 1.66
C ARG A 308 -4.36 -22.35 1.26
N ASP A 309 -5.57 -21.84 1.02
CA ASP A 309 -6.78 -22.64 0.85
C ASP A 309 -7.19 -22.81 -0.64
N GLN A 310 -6.44 -22.20 -1.57
CA GLN A 310 -6.74 -22.19 -3.02
C GLN A 310 -6.17 -23.38 -3.80
N ALA A 311 -5.41 -24.25 -3.15
CA ALA A 311 -4.93 -25.50 -3.74
C ALA A 311 -5.50 -26.67 -2.92
N ASP A 312 -5.79 -27.81 -3.56
CA ASP A 312 -6.10 -29.11 -2.91
C ASP A 312 -4.92 -29.65 -2.06
N MET A 313 -4.15 -28.76 -1.44
CA MET A 313 -3.01 -29.01 -0.59
C MET A 313 -3.52 -29.22 0.83
N ALA A 314 -3.08 -30.30 1.46
CA ALA A 314 -3.35 -30.51 2.87
C ALA A 314 -2.77 -29.34 3.70
N PRO A 315 -3.39 -28.99 4.85
CA PRO A 315 -2.83 -28.00 5.77
C PRO A 315 -1.35 -28.30 6.06
N ASP A 316 -0.46 -27.33 5.84
CA ASP A 316 0.97 -27.44 6.14
C ASP A 316 1.33 -26.54 7.34
N PRO A 317 1.56 -27.12 8.53
CA PRO A 317 1.93 -26.36 9.73
C PRO A 317 3.18 -25.48 9.56
N ARG A 318 4.06 -25.83 8.61
CA ARG A 318 5.27 -25.05 8.33
C ARG A 318 4.92 -23.76 7.60
N ARG A 319 3.95 -23.80 6.69
CA ARG A 319 3.46 -22.61 6.00
C ARG A 319 2.80 -21.64 6.98
N ASP A 320 1.98 -22.13 7.89
CA ASP A 320 1.36 -21.30 8.94
C ASP A 320 2.41 -20.67 9.87
N SER A 321 3.49 -21.40 10.19
CA SER A 321 4.62 -20.85 10.96
C SER A 321 5.33 -19.70 10.23
N VAL A 322 5.51 -19.80 8.91
CA VAL A 322 6.10 -18.72 8.09
C VAL A 322 5.18 -17.51 8.02
N ILE A 323 3.88 -17.71 7.86
CA ILE A 323 2.89 -16.62 7.85
C ILE A 323 2.93 -15.89 9.20
N ALA A 324 2.94 -16.64 10.32
CA ALA A 324 3.04 -16.06 11.65
C ALA A 324 4.35 -15.29 11.88
N ASP A 325 5.49 -15.82 11.45
CA ASP A 325 6.80 -15.14 11.53
C ASP A 325 6.82 -13.84 10.73
N LEU A 326 6.32 -13.87 9.48
CA LEU A 326 6.23 -12.70 8.62
C LEU A 326 5.38 -11.59 9.23
N TYR A 327 4.18 -11.92 9.74
CA TYR A 327 3.35 -10.94 10.44
C TYR A 327 4.04 -10.39 11.68
N GLN A 328 4.70 -11.23 12.48
CA GLN A 328 5.39 -10.75 13.67
C GLN A 328 6.51 -9.79 13.31
N ARG A 329 7.34 -10.13 12.31
CA ARG A 329 8.42 -9.26 11.84
C ARG A 329 7.89 -7.96 11.25
N ALA A 330 6.77 -7.99 10.52
CA ALA A 330 6.12 -6.78 10.03
C ALA A 330 5.64 -5.88 11.19
N LEU A 331 5.12 -6.46 12.27
CA LEU A 331 4.71 -5.71 13.46
C LEU A 331 5.89 -5.18 14.26
N ASP A 332 7.03 -5.89 14.27
CA ASP A 332 8.25 -5.45 14.95
C ASP A 332 8.89 -4.22 14.26
N THR A 333 8.61 -3.99 12.97
CA THR A 333 9.04 -2.78 12.26
C THR A 333 8.05 -1.61 12.38
N TRP A 334 6.92 -1.76 13.06
CA TRP A 334 5.90 -0.71 13.12
C TRP A 334 6.35 0.45 14.03
N PRO A 335 6.65 1.67 13.50
CA PRO A 335 7.22 2.75 14.29
C PRO A 335 6.26 3.31 15.36
N HIS A 336 4.95 3.17 15.17
CA HIS A 336 3.92 3.73 16.06
C HIS A 336 3.23 2.66 16.91
N ALA A 337 3.92 1.55 17.22
CA ALA A 337 3.33 0.43 17.96
C ALA A 337 2.87 0.80 19.38
N GLU A 338 3.33 1.89 19.96
CA GLU A 338 2.89 2.38 21.28
C GLU A 338 1.80 3.46 21.18
N GLU A 339 1.59 4.03 19.99
CA GLU A 339 0.60 5.08 19.79
C GLU A 339 -0.81 4.50 19.69
N LEU A 340 -1.77 5.19 20.31
CA LEU A 340 -3.18 4.84 20.25
C LEU A 340 -3.97 5.98 19.63
N GLY A 341 -4.60 5.72 18.48
CA GLY A 341 -5.55 6.62 17.85
C GLY A 341 -5.36 6.75 16.35
N PRO A 342 -6.15 7.63 15.71
CA PRO A 342 -6.10 7.79 14.26
C PRO A 342 -4.75 8.34 13.79
N CYS A 343 -4.02 7.54 13.03
CA CYS A 343 -2.76 7.93 12.39
C CYS A 343 -2.85 7.68 10.89
N PRO A 344 -2.59 8.69 10.02
CA PRO A 344 -2.76 8.55 8.58
C PRO A 344 -1.76 7.57 7.98
N ALA A 345 -0.51 7.58 8.44
CA ALA A 345 0.51 6.63 7.99
C ALA A 345 0.10 5.19 8.36
N CYS A 346 -0.27 4.97 9.62
CA CYS A 346 -0.73 3.66 10.08
C CYS A 346 -2.02 3.21 9.36
N ALA A 347 -2.95 4.14 9.09
CA ALA A 347 -4.20 3.85 8.39
C ALA A 347 -3.99 3.34 6.95
N PHE A 348 -2.88 3.73 6.32
CA PHE A 348 -2.52 3.25 4.99
C PHE A 348 -1.56 2.06 5.04
N PHE A 349 -0.42 2.19 5.72
CA PHE A 349 0.65 1.20 5.70
C PHE A 349 0.45 0.03 6.67
N ALA A 350 -0.08 0.30 7.87
CA ALA A 350 -0.16 -0.71 8.94
C ALA A 350 -1.50 -1.45 8.97
N LEU A 351 -2.59 -0.78 8.57
CA LEU A 351 -3.95 -1.29 8.68
C LEU A 351 -4.17 -2.65 7.99
N PRO A 352 -3.67 -2.90 6.77
CA PRO A 352 -3.79 -4.23 6.14
C PRO A 352 -3.12 -5.32 7.00
N THR A 353 -1.86 -5.12 7.38
CA THR A 353 -1.09 -6.05 8.21
C THR A 353 -1.75 -6.32 9.56
N LEU A 354 -2.23 -5.28 10.25
CA LEU A 354 -2.93 -5.43 11.55
C LEU A 354 -4.22 -6.23 11.40
N THR A 355 -4.96 -6.01 10.32
CA THR A 355 -6.21 -6.72 10.05
C THR A 355 -5.92 -8.18 9.77
N ASP A 356 -5.05 -8.46 8.80
CA ASP A 356 -4.80 -9.83 8.33
C ASP A 356 -4.05 -10.66 9.37
N ALA A 357 -3.12 -10.09 10.12
CA ALA A 357 -2.49 -10.76 11.27
C ALA A 357 -3.51 -11.07 12.37
N GLY A 358 -4.49 -10.18 12.57
CA GLY A 358 -5.60 -10.38 13.50
C GLY A 358 -6.51 -11.53 13.07
N LEU A 359 -6.86 -11.60 11.79
CA LEU A 359 -7.65 -12.68 11.20
C LEU A 359 -6.91 -14.01 11.20
N HIS A 360 -5.62 -14.00 10.88
CA HIS A 360 -4.77 -15.17 11.00
C HIS A 360 -4.75 -15.69 12.45
N ALA A 361 -4.61 -14.81 13.44
CA ALA A 361 -4.69 -15.21 14.85
C ALA A 361 -6.07 -15.77 15.22
N LEU A 362 -7.15 -15.20 14.67
CA LEU A 362 -8.51 -15.66 14.89
C LEU A 362 -8.74 -17.08 14.34
N ASN A 363 -8.22 -17.37 13.14
CA ASN A 363 -8.31 -18.68 12.49
C ASN A 363 -7.53 -19.78 13.22
N HIS A 364 -6.58 -19.40 14.07
CA HIS A 364 -5.76 -20.33 14.88
C HIS A 364 -6.16 -20.31 16.36
N SER A 365 -7.37 -19.83 16.69
CA SER A 365 -7.90 -19.77 18.05
C SER A 365 -7.01 -19.00 19.03
N HIS A 366 -6.23 -18.03 18.55
CA HIS A 366 -5.43 -17.10 19.36
C HIS A 366 -6.21 -15.82 19.64
N LEU A 367 -7.37 -15.97 20.28
CA LEU A 367 -8.38 -14.93 20.40
C LEU A 367 -7.87 -13.63 21.06
N GLY A 368 -7.09 -13.72 22.14
CA GLY A 368 -6.55 -12.52 22.81
C GLY A 368 -5.60 -11.71 21.91
N ARG A 369 -4.81 -12.39 21.07
CA ARG A 369 -3.96 -11.74 20.06
C ARG A 369 -4.80 -11.14 18.94
N ALA A 370 -5.78 -11.88 18.43
CA ALA A 370 -6.71 -11.41 17.40
C ALA A 370 -7.41 -10.11 17.83
N GLN A 371 -7.95 -10.08 19.06
CA GLN A 371 -8.60 -8.87 19.59
C GLN A 371 -7.65 -7.70 19.73
N THR A 372 -6.42 -7.93 20.20
CA THR A 372 -5.42 -6.87 20.35
C THR A 372 -5.10 -6.22 19.00
N LEU A 373 -4.86 -7.04 17.98
CA LEU A 373 -4.51 -6.58 16.63
C LEU A 373 -5.69 -5.89 15.93
N LEU A 374 -6.88 -6.49 15.96
CA LEU A 374 -8.08 -5.93 15.34
C LEU A 374 -8.56 -4.65 16.03
N ARG A 375 -8.39 -4.55 17.36
CA ARG A 375 -8.67 -3.31 18.09
C ARG A 375 -7.70 -2.21 17.69
N ARG A 376 -6.42 -2.52 17.54
CA ARG A 376 -5.42 -1.58 17.01
C ARG A 376 -5.74 -1.15 15.58
N ALA A 377 -6.13 -2.08 14.70
CA ALA A 377 -6.60 -1.77 13.35
C ALA A 377 -7.76 -0.76 13.36
N PHE A 378 -8.77 -1.00 14.21
CA PHE A 378 -9.92 -0.09 14.35
C PHE A 378 -9.53 1.28 14.92
N LEU A 379 -8.68 1.35 15.94
CA LEU A 379 -8.26 2.62 16.55
C LEU A 379 -7.43 3.48 15.58
N THR A 380 -6.58 2.83 14.78
CA THR A 380 -5.78 3.46 13.73
C THR A 380 -6.65 4.06 12.62
N ASN A 381 -7.71 3.36 12.21
CA ASN A 381 -8.67 3.85 11.23
C ASN A 381 -10.13 3.53 11.62
N PRO A 382 -10.79 4.39 12.42
CA PRO A 382 -12.18 4.18 12.84
C PRO A 382 -13.22 4.36 11.71
N ARG A 383 -12.75 4.71 10.50
CA ARG A 383 -13.57 4.80 9.28
C ARG A 383 -13.48 3.55 8.42
N SER A 384 -12.63 2.60 8.78
CA SER A 384 -12.56 1.31 8.11
C SER A 384 -13.77 0.45 8.50
N PRO A 385 -14.72 0.16 7.58
CA PRO A 385 -15.85 -0.71 7.88
C PRO A 385 -15.42 -2.14 8.21
N TYR A 386 -14.36 -2.64 7.56
CA TYR A 386 -13.88 -4.00 7.76
C TYR A 386 -13.10 -4.15 9.07
N ALA A 387 -12.33 -3.15 9.52
CA ALA A 387 -11.69 -3.19 10.83
C ALA A 387 -12.73 -3.24 11.95
N ALA A 388 -13.83 -2.47 11.80
CA ALA A 388 -14.95 -2.52 12.73
C ALA A 388 -15.67 -3.89 12.70
N ALA A 389 -15.98 -4.41 11.52
CA ALA A 389 -16.65 -5.70 11.36
C ALA A 389 -15.81 -6.87 11.91
N ASN A 390 -14.52 -6.95 11.56
CA ASN A 390 -13.64 -8.04 12.00
C ASN A 390 -13.39 -7.97 13.52
N LEU A 391 -13.25 -6.76 14.10
CA LEU A 391 -13.17 -6.61 15.55
C LEU A 391 -14.48 -7.07 16.22
N ALA A 392 -15.64 -6.78 15.64
CA ALA A 392 -16.92 -7.24 16.18
C ALA A 392 -17.01 -8.77 16.20
N VAL A 393 -16.58 -9.44 15.11
CA VAL A 393 -16.52 -10.91 15.03
C VAL A 393 -15.62 -11.48 16.13
N ALA A 394 -14.41 -10.93 16.32
CA ALA A 394 -13.53 -11.36 17.41
C ALA A 394 -14.10 -11.06 18.81
N THR A 395 -14.90 -10.00 18.95
CA THR A 395 -15.59 -9.67 20.20
C THR A 395 -16.72 -10.64 20.49
N MET A 396 -17.48 -11.05 19.46
CA MET A 396 -18.52 -12.07 19.56
C MET A 396 -17.93 -13.45 19.91
N ARG A 397 -16.83 -13.87 19.26
CA ARG A 397 -16.16 -15.13 19.61
C ARG A 397 -15.72 -15.17 21.07
N GLN A 398 -15.23 -14.05 21.61
CA GLN A 398 -14.90 -13.97 23.03
C GLN A 398 -16.12 -14.12 23.93
N ALA A 399 -17.25 -13.50 23.57
CA ALA A 399 -18.48 -13.67 24.32
C ALA A 399 -18.96 -15.13 24.30
N ASP A 400 -18.75 -15.84 23.20
CA ASP A 400 -19.14 -17.25 23.04
C ASP A 400 -18.27 -18.22 23.85
N GLU A 401 -16.97 -17.91 24.02
CA GLU A 401 -16.03 -18.73 24.82
C GLU A 401 -16.21 -18.58 26.35
N LEU A 402 -16.89 -17.53 26.83
CA LEU A 402 -17.10 -17.31 28.27
C LEU A 402 -18.20 -18.22 28.83
N ASP A 403 -17.99 -18.76 30.04
CA ASP A 403 -19.06 -19.41 30.79
C ASP A 403 -20.12 -18.37 31.21
N ARG A 404 -21.28 -18.45 30.57
CA ARG A 404 -22.41 -17.53 30.75
C ARG A 404 -23.00 -17.57 32.15
N ARG A 405 -22.80 -18.65 32.92
CA ARG A 405 -23.26 -18.75 34.31
C ARG A 405 -22.39 -17.95 35.26
N GLU A 406 -21.10 -17.83 34.94
CA GLU A 406 -20.10 -17.16 35.78
C GLU A 406 -19.82 -15.72 35.33
N ALA A 407 -19.90 -15.45 34.02
CA ALA A 407 -19.47 -14.19 33.40
C ALA A 407 -20.57 -13.47 32.61
N ARG A 408 -21.86 -13.64 32.98
CA ARG A 408 -23.00 -13.04 32.24
C ARG A 408 -22.83 -11.54 31.95
N GLY A 409 -22.31 -10.78 32.91
CA GLY A 409 -22.09 -9.34 32.76
C GLY A 409 -21.07 -9.01 31.65
N ASP A 410 -19.98 -9.78 31.57
CA ASP A 410 -18.97 -9.61 30.54
C ASP A 410 -19.47 -10.03 29.16
N VAL A 411 -20.25 -11.12 29.08
CA VAL A 411 -20.91 -11.56 27.85
C VAL A 411 -21.80 -10.45 27.30
N LEU A 412 -22.66 -9.86 28.14
CA LEU A 412 -23.54 -8.75 27.72
C LEU A 412 -22.75 -7.52 27.26
N ARG A 413 -21.67 -7.17 27.97
CA ARG A 413 -20.79 -6.05 27.59
C ARG A 413 -20.12 -6.27 26.23
N LEU A 414 -19.62 -7.47 25.98
CA LEU A 414 -18.96 -7.82 24.71
C LEU A 414 -19.96 -7.82 23.55
N LEU A 415 -21.17 -8.35 23.75
CA LEU A 415 -22.21 -8.35 22.73
C LEU A 415 -22.69 -6.91 22.42
N ASP A 416 -22.82 -6.05 23.42
CA ASP A 416 -23.16 -4.63 23.21
C ASP A 416 -22.06 -3.88 22.43
N GLU A 417 -20.79 -4.15 22.75
CA GLU A 417 -19.64 -3.64 21.99
C GLU A 417 -19.66 -4.13 20.53
N ALA A 418 -19.90 -5.42 20.30
CA ALA A 418 -20.01 -5.98 18.95
C ALA A 418 -21.16 -5.35 18.14
N VAL A 419 -22.32 -5.12 18.77
CA VAL A 419 -23.44 -4.40 18.14
C VAL A 419 -23.04 -2.99 17.73
N THR A 420 -22.32 -2.26 18.60
CA THR A 420 -21.84 -0.90 18.31
C THR A 420 -20.87 -0.89 17.12
N LEU A 421 -19.94 -1.84 17.08
CA LEU A 421 -18.97 -1.98 15.99
C LEU A 421 -19.63 -2.36 14.65
N LEU A 422 -20.61 -3.28 14.67
CA LEU A 422 -21.34 -3.69 13.46
C LEU A 422 -22.28 -2.59 12.96
N GLN A 423 -22.90 -1.81 13.85
CA GLN A 423 -23.64 -0.60 13.45
C GLN A 423 -22.73 0.36 12.71
N ARG A 424 -21.51 0.57 13.23
CA ARG A 424 -20.51 1.41 12.57
C ARG A 424 -20.13 0.88 11.19
N ALA A 425 -19.88 -0.43 11.06
CA ALA A 425 -19.58 -1.05 9.78
C ALA A 425 -20.72 -0.87 8.76
N VAL A 426 -21.98 -1.04 9.18
CA VAL A 426 -23.17 -0.82 8.34
C VAL A 426 -23.34 0.65 7.97
N GLU A 427 -23.08 1.60 8.86
CA GLU A 427 -23.13 3.03 8.54
C GLU A 427 -22.08 3.42 7.49
N LEU A 428 -20.88 2.85 7.60
CA LEU A 428 -19.77 3.13 6.70
C LEU A 428 -19.94 2.45 5.33
N ARG A 429 -20.60 1.29 5.28
CA ARG A 429 -20.89 0.55 4.05
C ARG A 429 -22.31 -0.02 4.07
N PRO A 430 -23.35 0.82 3.86
CA PRO A 430 -24.74 0.40 3.99
C PRO A 430 -25.06 -0.73 3.02
N ASP A 431 -24.61 -0.66 1.77
CA ASP A 431 -25.00 -1.60 0.72
C ASP A 431 -24.27 -2.96 0.79
N HIS A 432 -23.71 -3.33 1.95
CA HIS A 432 -23.05 -4.62 2.17
C HIS A 432 -23.92 -5.54 3.05
N PRO A 433 -24.68 -6.49 2.45
CA PRO A 433 -25.58 -7.37 3.19
C PRO A 433 -24.93 -8.18 4.32
N PRO A 434 -23.70 -8.72 4.18
CA PRO A 434 -23.05 -9.48 5.25
C PRO A 434 -22.97 -8.74 6.59
N TYR A 435 -22.67 -7.44 6.60
CA TYR A 435 -22.62 -6.67 7.85
C TYR A 435 -23.99 -6.53 8.50
N ARG A 436 -25.06 -6.36 7.71
CA ARG A 436 -26.42 -6.26 8.25
C ARG A 436 -26.85 -7.58 8.88
N ALA A 437 -26.58 -8.69 8.18
CA ALA A 437 -26.86 -10.02 8.71
C ALA A 437 -26.14 -10.27 10.04
N ARG A 438 -24.86 -9.87 10.14
CA ARG A 438 -24.10 -9.98 11.41
C ARG A 438 -24.59 -9.04 12.49
N LEU A 439 -24.98 -7.83 12.15
CA LEU A 439 -25.60 -6.91 13.11
C LEU A 439 -26.90 -7.49 13.70
N ASP A 440 -27.72 -8.13 12.87
CA ASP A 440 -28.96 -8.76 13.33
C ASP A 440 -28.67 -9.98 14.23
N GLU A 441 -27.65 -10.78 13.90
CA GLU A 441 -27.17 -11.86 14.77
C GLU A 441 -26.69 -11.32 16.13
N ALA A 442 -25.83 -10.30 16.15
CA ALA A 442 -25.31 -9.71 17.38
C ALA A 442 -26.43 -9.12 18.25
N ARG A 443 -27.45 -8.50 17.64
CA ARG A 443 -28.64 -8.01 18.33
C ARG A 443 -29.47 -9.14 18.92
N HIS A 444 -29.63 -10.25 18.19
CA HIS A 444 -30.32 -11.43 18.70
C HIS A 444 -29.55 -12.04 19.88
N ALA A 445 -28.24 -12.17 19.77
CA ALA A 445 -27.36 -12.66 20.83
C ALA A 445 -27.47 -11.79 22.09
N LEU A 446 -27.48 -10.46 21.95
CA LEU A 446 -27.62 -9.54 23.07
C LEU A 446 -28.98 -9.67 23.78
N GLN A 447 -30.06 -9.95 23.04
CA GLN A 447 -31.40 -10.16 23.60
C GLN A 447 -31.56 -11.54 24.24
N ASN A 448 -30.89 -12.56 23.70
CA ASN A 448 -30.98 -13.95 24.14
C ASN A 448 -29.59 -14.58 24.29
N PRO A 449 -28.76 -14.12 25.25
CA PRO A 449 -27.38 -14.58 25.38
C PRO A 449 -27.28 -16.07 25.77
N ASP A 450 -28.30 -16.61 26.44
CA ASP A 450 -28.30 -18.00 26.92
C ASP A 450 -28.57 -19.01 25.80
N GLY A 451 -29.27 -18.60 24.73
CA GLY A 451 -29.67 -19.46 23.60
C GLY A 451 -28.90 -19.23 22.31
N TRP A 452 -27.90 -18.35 22.31
CA TRP A 452 -27.06 -18.05 21.16
C TRP A 452 -25.80 -18.91 21.17
N GLN A 453 -25.32 -19.26 19.98
CA GLN A 453 -23.96 -19.72 19.72
C GLN A 453 -23.54 -19.03 18.44
N MET A 454 -22.28 -18.61 18.36
CA MET A 454 -21.81 -17.94 17.16
C MET A 454 -21.86 -18.93 16.00
N MET A 455 -22.56 -18.54 14.93
CA MET A 455 -22.51 -19.33 13.71
C MET A 455 -21.11 -19.20 13.09
N PRO A 456 -20.56 -20.29 12.52
CA PRO A 456 -19.44 -20.16 11.59
C PRO A 456 -19.81 -19.16 10.47
#